data_AF-C6XE39-F1
#
_entry.id   AF-C6XE39-F1
#
_cell.length_a   1.000
_cell.length_b   1.000
_cell.length_c   1.000
_cell.angle_alpha   90.00
_cell.angle_beta   90.00
_cell.angle_gamma   90.00
#
_symmetry.space_group_name_H-M   'P 1'
#
loop_
_entity.id
_entity.type
_entity.pdbx_description
1 polymer ?
#
loop_
_entity_poly.entity_id
_entity_poly.type
_entity_poly.pdbx_seq_one_letter_code
_entity_poly.pdbx_strand_id
1 'polypeptide(L)'
;MANYKRRTKEEMIKDLEEKLNKLKNAAPKKEKPELSMSSEGLSAVADAVDFAAKANKVKVADILILIAKAKRTGLVIEGGRRSRNSVQS
;
A
#
# COMPACT_ATOMS: atom_id res chain seq x y z
N MET A 1 8.76 -56.98 -16.07
CA MET A 1 9.49 -56.27 -15.00
C MET A 1 9.75 -54.84 -15.48
N ALA A 2 9.16 -53.83 -14.83
CA ALA A 2 9.42 -52.44 -15.18
C ALA A 2 10.86 -52.08 -14.78
N ASN A 3 11.68 -51.72 -15.77
CA ASN A 3 13.07 -51.33 -15.56
C ASN A 3 13.09 -49.91 -15.00
N TYR A 4 13.13 -49.77 -13.68
CA TYR A 4 13.27 -48.46 -13.04
C TYR A 4 14.69 -47.95 -13.23
N LYS A 5 14.92 -47.30 -14.38
CA LYS A 5 16.15 -46.55 -14.65
C LYS A 5 16.28 -45.47 -13.57
N ARG A 6 17.31 -45.56 -12.73
CA ARG A 6 17.60 -44.50 -11.74
C ARG A 6 17.84 -43.21 -12.50
N ARG A 7 17.01 -42.20 -12.24
CA ARG A 7 17.19 -40.86 -12.83
C ARG A 7 18.55 -40.33 -12.42
N THR A 8 19.26 -39.71 -13.35
CA THR A 8 20.55 -39.10 -13.03
C THR A 8 20.30 -37.87 -12.15
N LYS A 9 21.30 -37.48 -11.35
CA LYS A 9 21.19 -36.28 -10.49
C LYS A 9 20.86 -35.03 -11.32
N GLU A 10 21.32 -34.98 -12.57
CA GLU A 10 21.06 -33.89 -13.52
C GLU A 10 19.59 -33.82 -13.93
N GLU A 11 18.93 -34.95 -14.17
CA GLU A 11 17.50 -35.00 -14.47
C GLU A 11 16.67 -34.54 -13.26
N MET A 12 17.10 -34.89 -12.05
CA MET A 12 16.45 -34.43 -10.82
C MET A 12 16.60 -32.92 -10.60
N ILE A 13 17.76 -32.35 -10.93
CA ILE A 13 18.01 -30.91 -10.84
C ILE A 13 17.12 -30.16 -11.84
N LYS A 14 17.02 -30.61 -13.09
CA LYS A 14 16.15 -30.01 -14.10
C LYS A 14 14.67 -30.03 -13.69
N ASP A 15 14.20 -31.17 -13.17
CA ASP A 15 12.83 -31.28 -12.65
C ASP A 15 12.55 -30.30 -11.50
N LEU A 16 13.54 -30.08 -10.63
CA LEU A 16 13.43 -29.13 -9.52
C LEU A 16 13.46 -27.67 -10.00
N GLU A 17 14.32 -27.34 -10.96
CA GLU A 17 14.39 -26.02 -11.59
C GLU A 17 13.09 -25.66 -12.31
N GLU A 18 12.51 -26.61 -13.06
CA GLU A 18 11.20 -26.41 -13.71
C GLU A 18 10.09 -26.19 -12.69
N LYS A 19 10.05 -26.98 -11.61
CA LYS A 19 9.07 -26.79 -10.53
C LYS A 19 9.24 -25.44 -9.85
N LEU A 20 10.48 -25.01 -9.63
CA LEU A 20 10.80 -23.73 -8.99
C LEU A 20 10.41 -22.55 -9.87
N ASN A 21 10.61 -22.64 -11.19
CA ASN A 21 10.15 -21.64 -12.15
C ASN A 21 8.62 -21.58 -12.24
N LYS A 22 7.93 -22.73 -12.24
CA LYS A 22 6.46 -22.78 -12.20
C LYS A 22 5.92 -22.14 -10.92
N LEU A 23 6.54 -22.39 -9.76
CA LEU A 23 6.11 -21.78 -8.49
C LEU A 23 6.37 -20.27 -8.44
N LYS A 24 7.51 -19.80 -8.97
CA LYS A 24 7.81 -18.35 -9.06
C LYS A 24 6.82 -17.62 -9.97
N ASN A 25 6.38 -18.25 -11.05
CA ASN A 25 5.47 -17.65 -12.03
C ASN A 25 3.99 -17.89 -11.70
N ALA A 26 3.66 -18.87 -10.87
CA ALA A 26 2.31 -19.15 -10.39
C ALA A 26 1.93 -18.36 -9.13
N ALA A 27 2.86 -17.63 -8.52
CA ALA A 27 2.49 -16.61 -7.56
C ALA A 27 1.69 -15.55 -8.31
N PRO A 28 0.39 -15.36 -8.03
CA PRO A 28 -0.34 -14.26 -8.62
C PRO A 28 0.42 -13.01 -8.23
N LYS A 29 0.93 -12.28 -9.22
CA LYS A 29 1.36 -10.90 -9.01
C LYS A 29 0.13 -10.25 -8.43
N LYS A 30 0.10 -10.03 -7.11
CA LYS A 30 -0.90 -9.18 -6.49
C LYS A 30 -0.72 -7.85 -7.17
N GLU A 31 -1.54 -7.58 -8.18
CA GLU A 31 -1.62 -6.29 -8.82
C GLU A 31 -1.84 -5.31 -7.69
N LYS A 32 -0.82 -4.49 -7.43
CA LYS A 32 -0.96 -3.44 -6.43
C LYS A 32 -2.11 -2.59 -6.94
N PRO A 33 -3.13 -2.29 -6.13
CA PRO A 33 -4.20 -1.41 -6.57
C PRO A 33 -3.55 -0.11 -7.04
N GLU A 34 -3.70 0.17 -8.34
CA GLU A 34 -3.16 1.39 -8.94
C GLU A 34 -4.01 2.55 -8.45
N LEU A 35 -3.43 3.39 -7.60
CA LEU A 35 -4.05 4.65 -7.20
C LEU A 35 -4.06 5.56 -8.44
N SER A 36 -5.24 5.84 -8.95
CA SER A 36 -5.46 6.70 -10.11
C SER A 36 -6.35 7.87 -9.70
N MET A 37 -6.36 8.97 -10.46
CA MET A 37 -7.21 10.12 -10.12
C MET A 37 -8.72 9.79 -10.18
N SER A 38 -9.11 8.67 -10.78
CA SER A 38 -10.47 8.13 -10.75
C SER A 38 -10.74 7.22 -9.54
N SER A 39 -9.75 6.95 -8.69
CA SER A 39 -9.98 6.20 -7.45
C SER A 39 -10.86 7.01 -6.50
N GLU A 40 -11.86 6.34 -5.96
CA GLU A 40 -12.88 6.93 -5.12
C GLU A 40 -12.24 7.65 -3.90
N GLY A 41 -12.64 8.90 -3.67
CA GLY A 41 -12.18 9.71 -2.54
C GLY A 41 -10.82 10.42 -2.70
N LEU A 42 -10.03 10.16 -3.76
CA LEU A 42 -8.76 10.88 -3.96
C LEU A 42 -8.96 12.34 -4.38
N SER A 43 -10.00 12.65 -5.15
CA SER A 43 -10.33 14.03 -5.53
C SER A 43 -10.61 14.91 -4.31
N ALA A 44 -11.44 14.42 -3.39
CA ALA A 44 -11.76 15.12 -2.15
C ALA A 44 -10.52 15.36 -1.26
N VAL A 45 -9.58 14.41 -1.25
CA VAL A 45 -8.30 14.58 -0.54
C VAL A 45 -7.44 15.63 -1.22
N ALA A 46 -7.37 15.65 -2.56
CA ALA A 46 -6.62 16.66 -3.30
C ALA A 46 -7.14 18.07 -3.03
N ASP A 47 -8.47 18.27 -3.07
CA ASP A 47 -9.11 19.55 -2.76
C ASP A 47 -8.83 20.00 -1.33
N ALA A 48 -8.88 19.09 -0.36
CA ALA A 48 -8.60 19.39 1.04
C ALA A 48 -7.12 19.79 1.27
N VAL A 49 -6.19 19.11 0.60
CA VAL A 49 -4.76 19.43 0.66
C VAL A 49 -4.48 20.79 0.02
N ASP A 50 -5.09 21.08 -1.14
CA ASP A 50 -4.96 22.37 -1.82
C ASP A 50 -5.55 23.52 -0.98
N PHE A 51 -6.71 23.29 -0.37
CA PHE A 51 -7.30 24.25 0.55
C PHE A 51 -6.38 24.55 1.74
N ALA A 52 -5.84 23.51 2.39
CA ALA A 52 -4.93 23.67 3.52
C ALA A 52 -3.65 24.42 3.13
N ALA A 53 -3.10 24.14 1.94
CA ALA A 53 -1.93 24.83 1.41
C ALA A 53 -2.22 26.33 1.18
N LYS A 54 -3.35 26.67 0.55
CA LYS A 54 -3.78 28.06 0.33
C LYS A 54 -4.05 28.81 1.63
N ALA A 55 -4.76 28.19 2.57
CA ALA A 55 -5.09 28.79 3.86
C ALA A 55 -3.85 29.15 4.68
N ASN A 56 -2.81 28.31 4.63
CA ASN A 56 -1.58 28.50 5.38
C ASN A 56 -0.46 29.16 4.56
N LYS A 57 -0.70 29.50 3.27
CA LYS A 57 0.28 30.06 2.34
C LYS A 57 1.57 29.23 2.21
N VAL A 58 1.43 27.91 2.26
CA VAL A 58 2.53 26.94 2.13
C VAL A 58 2.37 26.13 0.85
N LYS A 59 3.40 25.37 0.47
CA LYS A 59 3.30 24.48 -0.70
C LYS A 59 2.53 23.22 -0.32
N VAL A 60 1.82 22.65 -1.31
CA VAL A 60 1.13 21.35 -1.20
C VAL A 60 2.07 20.24 -0.70
N ALA A 61 3.33 20.24 -1.18
CA ALA A 61 4.35 19.31 -0.75
C ALA A 61 4.60 19.35 0.77
N ASP A 62 4.59 20.55 1.38
CA ASP A 62 4.84 20.72 2.80
C ASP A 62 3.70 20.12 3.65
N ILE A 63 2.45 20.29 3.19
CA ILE A 63 1.27 19.68 3.79
C ILE A 63 1.36 18.14 3.73
N LEU A 64 1.71 17.58 2.57
CA LEU A 64 1.84 16.13 2.40
C LEU A 64 2.94 15.54 3.29
N ILE A 65 4.08 16.23 3.40
CA ILE A 65 5.18 15.85 4.31
C ILE A 65 4.69 15.89 5.76
N LEU A 66 3.93 16.92 6.15
CA LEU A 66 3.39 17.04 7.49
C LEU A 66 2.40 15.92 7.81
N ILE A 67 1.47 15.60 6.91
CA ILE A 67 0.51 14.49 7.07
C ILE A 67 1.25 13.15 7.22
N ALA A 68 2.26 12.91 6.37
CA ALA A 68 3.07 11.70 6.46
C ALA A 68 3.83 11.59 7.79
N LYS A 69 4.40 12.71 8.26
CA LYS A 69 5.06 12.79 9.58
C LYS A 69 4.06 12.53 10.71
N ALA A 70 2.92 13.22 10.74
CA ALA A 70 1.89 13.06 11.77
C ALA A 70 1.36 11.62 11.84
N LYS A 71 1.11 10.99 10.68
CA LYS A 71 0.71 9.57 10.60
C LYS A 71 1.78 8.64 11.16
N ARG A 72 3.05 8.89 10.84
CA ARG A 72 4.18 8.07 11.31
C ARG A 72 4.44 8.22 12.81
N THR A 73 4.22 9.41 13.36
CA THR A 73 4.43 9.70 14.78
C THR A 73 3.20 9.41 15.65
N GLY A 74 2.06 9.05 15.06
CA GLY A 74 0.81 8.82 15.80
C GLY A 74 0.26 10.07 16.48
N LEU A 75 0.68 11.26 16.03
CA LEU A 75 0.25 12.53 16.59
C LEU A 75 -1.23 12.76 16.21
N VAL A 76 -2.12 12.46 17.16
CA VAL A 76 -3.54 12.80 17.07
C VAL A 76 -3.66 14.30 17.29
N ILE A 77 -4.06 15.05 16.26
CA ILE A 77 -4.38 16.47 16.42
C ILE A 77 -5.71 16.54 17.21
N GLU A 78 -5.62 16.74 18.52
CA GLU A 78 -6.76 16.83 19.46
C GLU A 78 -7.65 18.10 19.28
N GLY A 79 -7.60 18.75 18.12
CA GLY A 79 -8.36 19.96 17.81
C GLY A 79 -9.79 19.71 17.30
N GLY A 80 -10.11 18.50 16.82
CA GLY A 80 -11.41 18.21 16.17
C GLY A 80 -12.47 17.54 17.04
N ARG A 81 -12.13 17.11 18.28
CA ARG A 81 -13.04 16.36 19.18
C ARG A 81 -13.52 17.16 20.40
N ARG A 82 -13.40 18.49 20.39
CA ARG A 82 -14.02 19.38 21.40
C ARG A 82 -15.25 20.09 20.83
N SER A 83 -16.24 19.33 20.37
CA SER A 83 -17.62 19.82 20.22
C SER A 83 -18.57 18.63 20.08
N ARG A 84 -18.83 17.93 21.19
CA ARG A 84 -20.06 17.13 21.31
C ARG A 84 -20.54 16.78 22.72
N ASN A 85 -19.89 17.28 23.79
CA ASN A 85 -20.34 17.06 25.18
C ASN A 85 -20.49 18.36 25.99
N SER A 86 -21.02 19.44 25.39
CA SER A 86 -21.44 20.63 26.16
C SER A 86 -22.96 20.81 26.19
N VAL A 87 -23.72 19.72 26.05
CA VAL A 87 -25.16 19.71 26.32
C VAL A 87 -25.49 18.40 27.02
N GLN A 88 -25.29 18.34 28.33
CA GLN A 88 -26.22 17.71 29.27
C GLN A 88 -25.67 17.80 30.70
N SER A 89 -26.50 18.37 31.57
CA SER A 89 -26.40 18.54 33.04
C SER A 89 -25.56 19.71 33.52
#